data_AF-A0A8J6RU66-F1
#
_entry.id   AF-A0A8J6RU66-F1
#
_cell.length_a   1.000
_cell.length_b   1.000
_cell.length_c   1.000
_cell.angle_alpha   90.00
_cell.angle_beta   90.00
_cell.angle_gamma   90.00
#
_symmetry.space_group_name_H-M   'P 1'
#
loop_
_entity.id
_entity.type
_entity.pdbx_description
1 polymer ?
#
loop_
_entity_poly.entity_id
_entity_poly.type
_entity_poly.pdbx_seq_one_letter_code
_entity_poly.pdbx_strand_id
1 'polypeptide(L)' 'MVKVLRDAASLKKTRGCPQKVAWEDQVLICLQYWREYRTYFHIAQDWLLSEFTVCRIEPI' A
#
# COMPACT_ATOMS: atom_id res chain seq x y z
N MET A 1 -13.27 -3.26 2.40
CA MET A 1 -12.13 -2.37 2.07
C MET A 1 -11.42 -2.77 0.78
N VAL A 2 -10.97 -4.02 0.62
CA VAL A 2 -10.28 -4.50 -0.60
C VAL A 2 -11.10 -4.30 -1.89
N LYS A 3 -12.43 -4.46 -1.86
CA LYS A 3 -13.31 -4.18 -3.01
C LYS A 3 -13.23 -2.72 -3.48
N VAL A 4 -13.11 -1.78 -2.54
CA VAL A 4 -12.96 -0.34 -2.84
C VAL A 4 -11.59 -0.07 -3.46
N LEU A 5 -10.52 -0.71 -2.98
CA LEU A 5 -9.20 -0.59 -3.60
C LEU A 5 -9.17 -1.14 -5.02
N ARG A 6 -9.81 -2.28 -5.26
CA ARG A 6 -9.91 -2.86 -6.61
C ARG A 6 -10.68 -1.96 -7.57
N ASP A 7 -11.76 -1.33 -7.10
CA ASP A 7 -12.52 -0.35 -7.86
C ASP A 7 -11.68 0.90 -8.17
N ALA A 8 -11.03 1.48 -7.15
CA ALA A 8 -10.12 2.62 -7.32
C ALA A 8 -8.94 2.32 -8.25
N ALA A 9 -8.42 1.09 -8.21
CA ALA A 9 -7.37 0.63 -9.11
C ALA A 9 -7.86 0.44 -10.54
N SER A 10 -9.12 0.02 -10.74
CA SER A 10 -9.75 -0.05 -12.06
C SER A 10 -9.86 1.34 -12.71
N LEU A 11 -10.07 2.39 -11.89
CA LEU A 11 -10.08 3.78 -12.35
C LEU A 11 -8.66 4.31 -12.61
N LYS A 12 -7.69 3.94 -11.78
CA LYS A 12 -6.26 4.25 -11.98
C LYS A 12 -5.68 3.36 -13.08
N LYS A 13 -5.76 3.82 -14.33
CA LYS A 13 -5.11 3.19 -15.49
C LYS A 13 -3.58 3.33 -15.40
N THR A 14 -2.92 2.53 -14.58
CA THR A 14 -1.46 2.48 -14.47
C THR A 14 -0.88 1.77 -15.68
N ARG A 15 -0.39 2.55 -16.65
CA ARG A 15 0.42 2.03 -17.76
C ARG A 15 1.74 1.49 -17.20
N GLY A 16 1.90 0.17 -17.16
CA GLY A 16 3.20 -0.52 -17.11
C GLY A 16 3.85 -0.76 -15.74
N CYS A 17 3.21 -0.43 -14.61
CA CYS A 17 3.76 -0.73 -13.28
C CYS A 17 2.91 -1.82 -12.59
N PRO A 18 3.28 -3.11 -12.73
CA PRO A 18 2.59 -4.17 -12.01
C PRO A 18 2.76 -3.96 -10.51
N GLN A 19 1.66 -4.09 -9.78
CA GLN A 19 1.68 -3.96 -8.33
C GLN A 19 2.33 -5.21 -7.74
N LYS A 20 3.50 -5.05 -7.11
CA LYS A 20 4.27 -6.16 -6.51
C LYS A 20 3.60 -6.77 -5.27
N VAL A 21 2.64 -6.05 -4.67
CA VAL A 21 2.02 -6.36 -3.38
C VAL A 21 0.55 -6.69 -3.58
N ALA A 22 0.04 -7.73 -2.89
CA ALA A 22 -1.37 -8.08 -2.98
C ALA A 22 -2.26 -6.99 -2.37
N TRP A 23 -3.51 -6.91 -2.83
CA TRP A 23 -4.44 -5.89 -2.36
C TRP A 23 -4.73 -5.98 -0.86
N GLU A 24 -4.65 -7.17 -0.28
CA GLU A 24 -4.87 -7.39 1.16
C GLU A 24 -3.72 -6.82 1.98
N ASP A 25 -2.48 -7.11 1.58
CA ASP A 25 -1.27 -6.58 2.21
C ASP A 25 -1.21 -5.06 2.15
N GLN A 26 -1.68 -4.45 1.06
CA GLN A 26 -1.78 -2.99 0.96
C GLN A 26 -2.71 -2.39 2.02
N VAL A 27 -3.87 -3.01 2.25
CA VAL A 27 -4.79 -2.56 3.31
C VAL A 27 -4.14 -2.72 4.68
N LEU A 28 -3.43 -3.83 4.91
CA LEU A 28 -2.74 -4.07 6.18
C LEU A 28 -1.64 -3.05 6.45
N ILE A 29 -0.85 -2.69 5.43
CA ILE A 29 0.18 -1.66 5.52
C ILE A 29 -0.43 -0.30 5.88
N CYS A 30 -1.52 0.11 5.21
CA CYS A 30 -2.23 1.34 5.54
C CYS A 30 -2.79 1.32 6.98
N LEU A 31 -3.32 0.19 7.43
CA LEU A 31 -3.86 0.07 8.78
C LEU A 31 -2.76 0.17 9.85
N GLN A 32 -1.59 -0.42 9.64
CA GLN A 32 -0.44 -0.28 10.55
C GLN A 32 -0.01 1.18 10.67
N TYR A 33 0.02 1.91 9.56
CA TYR A 33 0.32 3.34 9.59
C TYR A 33 -0.74 4.13 10.37
N TRP A 34 -2.04 3.92 10.08
CA TRP A 34 -3.13 4.69 10.70
C TRP A 34 -3.40 4.35 12.17
N ARG A 35 -3.26 3.08 12.56
CA ARG A 35 -3.57 2.62 13.93
C ARG A 35 -2.38 2.72 14.86
N GLU A 36 -1.20 2.36 14.38
CA GLU A 36 0.00 2.24 15.23
C GLU A 36 0.95 3.43 15.05
N TYR A 37 0.66 4.36 14.12
CA TYR A 37 1.49 5.52 13.79
C TYR A 37 2.95 5.14 13.52
N ARG A 38 3.18 3.92 13.03
CA ARG A 38 4.51 3.38 12.79
C ARG A 38 5.11 4.08 11.57
N THR A 39 6.38 4.48 11.65
CA THR A 39 7.02 5.21 10.53
C THR A 39 7.18 4.32 9.29
N TYR A 40 7.21 4.94 8.11
CA TYR A 40 7.37 4.24 6.84
C TYR A 40 8.61 3.33 6.82
N PHE A 41 9.72 3.77 7.43
CA PHE A 41 10.94 2.98 7.56
C PHE A 41 10.70 1.63 8.25
N HIS A 42 10.01 1.64 9.39
CA HIS A 42 9.78 0.41 10.16
C HIS A 42 8.78 -0.53 9.47
N ILE A 43 7.77 0.01 8.81
CA ILE A 43 6.81 -0.78 8.03
C ILE A 43 7.50 -1.37 6.80
N ALA A 44 8.31 -0.58 6.09
CA ALA A 44 9.07 -1.03 4.94
C ALA A 44 10.02 -2.19 5.30
N GLN A 45 10.68 -2.10 6.47
CA GLN A 45 11.57 -3.15 6.96
C GLN A 45 10.82 -4.44 7.32
N ASP A 46 9.65 -4.36 7.94
CA ASP A 46 8.82 -5.51 8.30
C ASP A 46 8.32 -6.27 7.06
N TRP A 47 7.91 -5.53 6.03
CA TRP A 47 7.36 -6.07 4.78
C TRP A 47 8.42 -6.33 3.69
N LEU A 48 9.71 -6.11 3.98
CA LEU A 48 10.82 -6.19 3.03
C LEU A 48 10.57 -5.36 1.74
N LEU A 49 9.94 -4.20 1.91
CA LEU A 49 9.65 -3.24 0.85
C LEU A 49 10.60 -2.04 0.93
N SER A 50 10.70 -1.30 -0.17
CA SER A 50 11.31 0.04 -0.12
C SER A 50 10.31 1.03 0.49
N GLU A 51 10.80 2.00 1.26
CA GLU A 51 9.99 3.08 1.84
C GLU A 51 9.16 3.81 0.78
N PHE A 52 9.73 3.99 -0.42
CA PHE A 52 9.03 4.60 -1.54
C PHE A 52 7.81 3.79 -2.00
N THR A 53 7.88 2.46 -1.93
CA THR A 53 6.76 1.59 -2.25
C THR A 53 5.64 1.72 -1.21
N VAL A 54 6.00 1.83 0.07
CA VAL A 54 5.03 2.04 1.16
C VAL A 54 4.32 3.39 1.01
N CYS A 55 5.07 4.46 0.73
CA CYS A 55 4.53 5.80 0.48
C CYS A 55 3.55 5.84 -0.71
N ARG A 56 3.74 4.99 -1.73
CA ARG A 56 2.81 4.87 -2.87
C ARG A 56 1.53 4.11 -2.58
N ILE A 57 1.54 3.25 -1.56
CA ILE A 57 0.37 2.43 -1.17
C ILE A 57 -0.61 3.29 -0.39
N GLU A 58 -0.12 4.25 0.39
CA GLU A 58 -0.96 5.16 1.14
C GLU A 58 -1.75 6.10 0.23
N PRO A 59 -3.10 6.13 0.35
CA PRO A 59 -3.91 7.13 -0.30
C PRO A 59 -3.94 8.40 0.56
N ILE A 60 -3.26 9.45 0.10
CA ILE A 60 -3.65 10.84 0.38
C ILE A 60 -4.56 11.29 -0.76
#